data_AF-A0ABD0N707-F1
#
_entry.id   AF-A0ABD0N707-F1
#
_cell.length_a   1.000
_cell.length_b   1.000
_cell.length_c   1.000
_cell.angle_alpha   90.00
_cell.angle_beta   90.00
_cell.angle_gamma   90.00
#
_symmetry.space_group_name_H-M   'P 1'
#
loop_
_entity.id
_entity.type
_entity.pdbx_description
1 polymer ?
#
loop_
_entity_poly.entity_id
_entity_poly.type
_entity_poly.pdbx_seq_one_letter_code
_entity_poly.pdbx_strand_id
1 'polypeptide(L)'
;EGNSAFEKTGKVLQLTRDQKHDVLEKLAAAIYNFKAYPSDKELSKAAEALVTKHPCLKELGSDTGWFGWKTSIKFKMGNYRNKLRRAGCMEVAVNAGKRSKSSPDNEPSHLNIKRARRAEVNYLPDFPQGHDASTLEQQRVEITEEVQKAEKNLVVVDKKMQMTFALRRNEIITSSSPVKEILGRWPALRLESQ
;
A
#
# COMPACT_ATOMS: atom_id res chain seq x y z
N GLU A 1 22.06 -19.37 1.84
CA GLU A 1 22.26 -20.78 1.43
C GLU A 1 22.08 -20.99 -0.08
N GLY A 2 20.90 -20.76 -0.66
CA GLY A 2 20.66 -20.96 -2.10
C GLY A 2 21.61 -20.19 -3.04
N ASN A 3 21.84 -18.89 -2.79
CA ASN A 3 22.79 -18.09 -3.59
C ASN A 3 24.22 -18.64 -3.50
N SER A 4 24.66 -19.01 -2.30
CA SER A 4 26.01 -19.56 -2.09
C SER A 4 26.20 -20.91 -2.79
N ALA A 5 25.16 -21.75 -2.88
CA ALA A 5 25.19 -22.99 -3.66
C ALA A 5 25.22 -22.70 -5.17
N PHE A 6 24.49 -21.69 -5.63
CA PHE A 6 24.50 -21.24 -7.02
C PHE A 6 25.88 -20.70 -7.44
N GLU A 7 26.53 -19.90 -6.61
CA GLU A 7 27.89 -19.39 -6.88
C GLU A 7 28.92 -20.52 -7.04
N LYS A 8 28.76 -21.62 -6.28
CA LYS A 8 29.68 -22.76 -6.32
C LYS A 8 29.42 -23.74 -7.46
N THR A 9 28.16 -23.91 -7.86
CA THR A 9 27.74 -25.02 -8.75
C THR A 9 27.06 -24.57 -10.04
N GLY A 10 26.68 -23.29 -10.14
CA GLY A 10 25.83 -22.76 -11.21
C GLY A 10 24.39 -23.30 -11.21
N LYS A 11 24.02 -24.15 -10.23
CA LYS A 11 22.71 -24.81 -10.20
C LYS A 11 21.65 -23.89 -9.59
N VAL A 12 20.58 -23.68 -10.36
CA VAL A 12 19.37 -22.99 -9.91
C VAL A 12 18.70 -23.80 -8.79
N LEU A 13 18.21 -23.09 -7.77
CA LEU A 13 17.48 -23.66 -6.65
C LEU A 13 16.08 -24.08 -7.10
N GLN A 14 15.76 -25.36 -6.93
CA GLN A 14 14.40 -25.87 -7.09
C GLN A 14 13.62 -25.61 -5.80
N LEU A 15 12.68 -24.67 -5.84
CA LEU A 15 11.81 -24.39 -4.71
C LEU A 15 10.64 -25.38 -4.68
N THR A 16 10.33 -25.88 -3.49
CA THR A 16 9.05 -26.53 -3.24
C THR A 16 7.91 -25.51 -3.41
N ARG A 17 6.68 -26.03 -3.59
CA ARG A 17 5.48 -25.18 -3.70
C ARG A 17 5.33 -24.23 -2.52
N ASP A 18 5.59 -24.72 -1.31
CA ASP A 18 5.37 -23.95 -0.09
C ASP A 18 6.47 -22.90 0.11
N GLN A 19 7.74 -23.21 -0.21
CA GLN A 19 8.81 -22.20 -0.22
C GLN A 19 8.53 -21.09 -1.25
N LYS A 20 8.08 -21.44 -2.46
CA LYS A 20 7.68 -20.44 -3.47
C LYS A 20 6.51 -19.59 -2.96
N HIS A 21 5.55 -20.19 -2.27
CA HIS A 21 4.44 -19.47 -1.66
C HIS A 21 4.91 -18.43 -0.64
N ASP A 22 5.83 -18.78 0.26
CA ASP A 22 6.33 -17.90 1.31
C ASP A 22 7.11 -16.71 0.75
N VAL A 23 7.95 -16.94 -0.26
CA VAL A 23 8.66 -15.87 -0.97
C VAL A 23 7.64 -14.90 -1.59
N LEU A 24 6.62 -15.43 -2.26
CA LEU A 24 5.58 -14.62 -2.87
C LEU A 24 4.74 -13.87 -1.84
N GLU A 25 4.41 -14.45 -0.67
CA GLU A 25 3.64 -13.77 0.38
C GLU A 25 4.42 -12.59 0.97
N LYS A 26 5.71 -12.81 1.30
CA LYS A 26 6.59 -11.74 1.79
C LYS A 26 6.79 -10.63 0.76
N LEU A 27 6.96 -11.00 -0.51
CA LEU A 27 7.12 -10.04 -1.59
C LEU A 27 5.83 -9.26 -1.86
N ALA A 28 4.67 -9.91 -1.79
CA ALA A 28 3.38 -9.23 -1.93
C ALA A 28 3.15 -8.22 -0.79
N ALA A 29 3.48 -8.59 0.46
CA ALA A 29 3.41 -7.67 1.59
C ALA A 29 4.35 -6.46 1.42
N ALA A 30 5.60 -6.68 0.99
CA ALA A 30 6.56 -5.61 0.75
C ALA A 30 6.12 -4.66 -0.38
N ILE A 31 5.60 -5.21 -1.49
CA ILE A 31 5.07 -4.40 -2.60
C ILE A 31 3.84 -3.62 -2.15
N TYR A 32 2.94 -4.26 -1.39
CA TYR A 32 1.72 -3.63 -0.90
C TYR A 32 2.02 -2.40 -0.03
N ASN A 33 2.99 -2.50 0.88
CA ASN A 33 3.42 -1.39 1.74
C ASN A 33 3.90 -0.16 0.95
N PHE A 34 4.37 -0.36 -0.29
CA PHE A 34 4.70 0.73 -1.19
C PHE A 34 3.49 1.18 -2.01
N LYS A 35 2.73 0.22 -2.56
CA LYS A 35 1.58 0.47 -3.42
C LYS A 35 0.63 -0.72 -3.47
N ALA A 36 -0.62 -0.53 -3.05
CA ALA A 36 -1.64 -1.58 -3.11
C ALA A 36 -1.92 -2.12 -4.54
N TYR A 37 -1.87 -1.25 -5.55
CA TYR A 37 -2.14 -1.56 -6.95
C TYR A 37 -0.93 -1.24 -7.85
N PRO A 38 0.14 -2.06 -7.80
CA PRO A 38 1.30 -1.87 -8.67
C PRO A 38 0.91 -2.11 -10.13
N SER A 39 1.48 -1.29 -11.00
CA SER A 39 1.43 -1.42 -12.45
C SER A 39 2.26 -2.62 -12.92
N ASP A 40 2.00 -3.07 -14.15
CA ASP A 40 2.74 -4.18 -14.75
C ASP A 40 4.26 -3.89 -14.83
N LYS A 41 4.64 -2.62 -15.06
CA LYS A 41 6.04 -2.16 -15.06
C LYS A 41 6.68 -2.27 -13.67
N GLU A 42 5.97 -1.86 -12.62
CA GLU A 42 6.46 -1.96 -11.23
C GLU A 42 6.63 -3.44 -10.82
N LEU A 43 5.71 -4.31 -11.25
CA LEU A 43 5.81 -5.75 -11.03
C LEU A 43 7.00 -6.38 -11.77
N SER A 44 7.28 -5.96 -13.01
CA SER A 44 8.48 -6.39 -13.74
C SER A 44 9.75 -6.02 -12.97
N LYS A 45 9.86 -4.77 -12.50
CA LYS A 45 11.02 -4.31 -11.71
C LYS A 45 11.20 -5.12 -10.41
N ALA A 46 10.11 -5.43 -9.72
CA ALA A 46 10.17 -6.24 -8.49
C ALA A 46 10.66 -7.67 -8.78
N ALA A 47 10.18 -8.29 -9.86
CA ALA A 47 10.60 -9.62 -10.27
C ALA A 47 12.07 -9.66 -10.72
N GLU A 48 12.49 -8.66 -11.49
CA GLU A 48 13.88 -8.49 -11.92
C GLU A 48 14.79 -8.31 -10.69
N ALA A 49 14.45 -7.40 -9.77
CA ALA A 49 15.22 -7.18 -8.55
C ALA A 49 15.31 -8.45 -7.68
N LEU A 50 14.25 -9.26 -7.61
CA LEU A 50 14.27 -10.54 -6.91
C LEU A 50 15.35 -11.48 -7.48
N VAL A 51 15.36 -11.67 -8.81
CA VAL A 51 16.30 -12.59 -9.47
C VAL A 51 17.72 -12.02 -9.50
N THR A 52 17.89 -10.71 -9.63
CA THR A 52 19.21 -10.05 -9.56
C THR A 52 19.82 -10.21 -8.16
N LYS A 53 19.03 -10.04 -7.10
CA LYS A 53 19.49 -10.25 -5.72
C LYS A 53 19.66 -11.73 -5.39
N HIS A 54 18.86 -12.60 -6.00
CA HIS A 54 18.88 -14.03 -5.78
C HIS A 54 18.99 -14.79 -7.11
N PRO A 55 20.19 -14.85 -7.72
CA PRO A 55 20.39 -15.53 -9.01
C PRO A 55 20.00 -17.01 -8.98
N CYS A 56 20.06 -17.64 -7.80
CA CYS A 56 19.59 -19.02 -7.60
C CYS A 56 18.10 -19.22 -7.88
N LEU A 57 17.29 -18.15 -7.95
CA LEU A 57 15.85 -18.21 -8.23
C LEU A 57 15.51 -18.04 -9.71
N LYS A 58 16.50 -17.85 -10.59
CA LYS A 58 16.27 -17.62 -12.03
C LYS A 58 15.54 -18.81 -12.66
N GLU A 59 14.42 -18.56 -13.35
CA GLU A 59 13.69 -19.63 -14.06
C GLU A 59 14.44 -20.05 -15.33
N LEU A 60 14.64 -21.37 -15.48
CA LEU A 60 15.30 -21.95 -16.65
C LEU A 60 14.36 -21.89 -17.87
N GLY A 61 14.91 -21.57 -19.05
CA GLY A 61 14.15 -21.53 -20.31
C GLY A 61 13.40 -20.22 -20.58
N SER A 62 13.60 -19.18 -19.77
CA SER A 62 13.14 -17.82 -20.05
C SER A 62 14.34 -16.91 -20.36
N ASP A 63 14.27 -16.15 -21.47
CA ASP A 63 15.34 -15.21 -21.86
C ASP A 63 15.69 -14.20 -20.76
N THR A 64 14.68 -13.79 -19.97
CA THR A 64 14.84 -12.86 -18.87
C THR A 64 15.07 -13.55 -17.52
N GLY A 65 14.56 -14.78 -17.35
CA GLY A 65 14.67 -15.56 -16.12
C GLY A 65 13.83 -15.06 -14.93
N TRP A 66 13.15 -13.92 -15.06
CA TRP A 66 12.27 -13.33 -14.03
C TRP A 66 10.79 -13.24 -14.45
N PHE A 67 10.45 -13.56 -15.71
CA PHE A 67 9.09 -13.36 -16.24
C PHE A 67 8.01 -14.19 -15.53
N GLY A 68 8.28 -15.46 -15.19
CA GLY A 68 7.31 -16.26 -14.44
C GLY A 68 7.18 -15.83 -12.98
N TRP A 69 8.24 -15.26 -12.39
CA TRP A 69 8.15 -14.56 -11.10
C TRP A 69 7.21 -13.36 -11.19
N LYS A 70 7.34 -12.50 -12.20
CA LYS A 70 6.39 -11.38 -12.43
C LYS A 70 4.94 -11.89 -12.48
N THR A 71 4.69 -12.94 -13.24
CA THR A 71 3.34 -13.51 -13.38
C THR A 71 2.82 -14.03 -12.05
N SER A 72 3.66 -14.76 -11.31
CA SER A 72 3.34 -15.28 -9.97
C SER A 72 3.04 -14.16 -8.97
N ILE A 73 3.84 -13.09 -8.97
CA ILE A 73 3.64 -11.90 -8.12
C ILE A 73 2.32 -11.22 -8.47
N LYS A 74 2.00 -11.07 -9.75
CA LYS A 74 0.73 -10.45 -10.19
C LYS A 74 -0.49 -11.19 -9.62
N PHE A 75 -0.51 -12.51 -9.71
CA PHE A 75 -1.57 -13.33 -9.12
C PHE A 75 -1.57 -13.23 -7.58
N LYS A 76 -0.39 -13.32 -6.96
CA LYS A 76 -0.26 -13.22 -5.51
C LYS A 76 -0.75 -11.88 -4.98
N MET A 77 -0.44 -10.76 -5.65
CA MET A 77 -0.95 -9.43 -5.30
C MET A 77 -2.48 -9.37 -5.37
N GLY A 78 -3.10 -10.05 -6.34
CA GLY A 78 -4.55 -10.20 -6.38
C GLY A 78 -5.12 -10.89 -5.15
N ASN A 79 -4.52 -12.02 -4.76
CA ASN A 79 -4.93 -12.79 -3.59
C ASN A 79 -4.67 -12.02 -2.28
N TYR A 80 -3.52 -11.35 -2.18
CA TYR A 80 -3.14 -10.55 -1.02
C TYR A 80 -4.12 -9.39 -0.79
N ARG A 81 -4.47 -8.64 -1.84
CA ARG A 81 -5.53 -7.61 -1.75
C ARG A 81 -6.88 -8.19 -1.34
N ASN A 82 -7.25 -9.36 -1.85
CA ASN A 82 -8.51 -10.03 -1.45
C ASN A 82 -8.51 -10.42 0.03
N LYS A 83 -7.36 -10.89 0.56
CA LYS A 83 -7.16 -11.20 1.97
C LYS A 83 -7.30 -9.94 2.83
N LEU A 84 -6.60 -8.87 2.49
CA LEU A 84 -6.69 -7.59 3.21
C LEU A 84 -8.09 -6.97 3.18
N ARG A 85 -8.77 -7.05 2.02
CA ARG A 85 -10.16 -6.60 1.90
C ARG A 85 -11.08 -7.35 2.86
N ARG A 86 -10.94 -8.67 2.99
CA ARG A 86 -11.73 -9.47 3.94
C ARG A 86 -11.42 -9.13 5.40
N ALA A 87 -10.20 -8.64 5.67
CA ALA A 87 -9.81 -8.13 6.98
C ALA A 87 -10.28 -6.69 7.25
N GLY A 88 -10.96 -6.04 6.30
CA GLY A 88 -11.50 -4.69 6.46
C GLY A 88 -10.55 -3.54 6.09
N CYS A 89 -9.38 -3.82 5.48
CA CYS A 89 -8.43 -2.77 5.09
C CYS A 89 -9.07 -1.79 4.09
N MET A 90 -9.14 -0.50 4.46
CA MET A 90 -9.90 0.50 3.70
C MET A 90 -9.31 0.77 2.32
N GLU A 91 -7.98 0.77 2.22
CA GLU A 91 -7.23 1.04 0.99
C GLU A 91 -7.64 0.16 -0.20
N VAL A 92 -8.01 -1.10 0.09
CA VAL A 92 -8.47 -2.08 -0.90
C VAL A 92 -9.99 -2.25 -0.92
N ALA A 93 -10.67 -2.01 0.21
CA ALA A 93 -12.12 -2.16 0.33
C ALA A 93 -12.89 -1.18 -0.56
N VAL A 94 -12.42 0.07 -0.66
CA VAL A 94 -12.99 1.09 -1.56
C VAL A 94 -12.98 0.72 -3.04
N ASN A 95 -12.12 -0.22 -3.41
CA ASN A 95 -11.96 -0.72 -4.77
C ASN A 95 -12.58 -2.12 -4.95
N ALA A 96 -13.36 -2.60 -3.98
CA ALA A 96 -14.02 -3.91 -4.00
C ALA A 96 -15.10 -4.06 -5.09
N GLY A 97 -15.25 -3.07 -5.97
CA GLY A 97 -16.40 -2.83 -6.84
C GLY A 97 -17.02 -4.06 -7.49
N LYS A 98 -18.35 -3.95 -7.62
CA LYS A 98 -19.35 -4.88 -8.15
C LYS A 98 -19.85 -5.92 -7.14
N ARG A 99 -21.16 -5.90 -6.92
CA ARG A 99 -21.94 -6.98 -6.32
C ARG A 99 -21.52 -8.32 -6.92
N SER A 100 -21.18 -9.29 -6.07
CA SER A 100 -20.84 -10.65 -6.47
C SER A 100 -21.47 -11.66 -5.51
N LYS A 101 -21.50 -12.95 -5.85
CA LYS A 101 -21.93 -14.02 -4.92
C LYS A 101 -21.16 -13.98 -3.58
N SER A 102 -19.91 -13.51 -3.60
CA SER A 102 -19.05 -13.39 -2.42
C SER A 102 -19.12 -12.02 -1.71
N SER A 103 -19.85 -11.05 -2.27
CA SER A 103 -20.01 -9.70 -1.72
C SER A 103 -21.36 -9.13 -2.18
N PRO A 104 -22.48 -9.61 -1.60
CA PRO A 104 -23.83 -9.29 -2.04
C PRO A 104 -24.21 -7.84 -1.73
N ASP A 105 -23.59 -7.20 -0.73
CA ASP A 105 -23.95 -5.84 -0.31
C ASP A 105 -23.31 -4.73 -1.17
N ASN A 106 -22.37 -5.07 -2.06
CA ASN A 106 -21.70 -4.09 -2.92
C ASN A 106 -22.63 -3.49 -3.98
N GLU A 107 -22.25 -2.33 -4.50
CA GLU A 107 -22.92 -1.64 -5.61
C GLU A 107 -23.04 -2.53 -6.88
N PRO A 108 -24.22 -2.54 -7.56
CA PRO A 108 -24.43 -3.29 -8.79
C PRO A 108 -23.47 -2.92 -9.92
N SER A 109 -23.14 -3.89 -10.77
CA SER A 109 -22.16 -3.74 -11.86
C SER A 109 -22.55 -2.74 -12.95
N HIS A 110 -23.83 -2.40 -13.05
CA HIS A 110 -24.43 -1.59 -14.12
C HIS A 110 -24.60 -0.11 -13.76
N LEU A 111 -24.33 0.31 -12.51
CA LEU A 111 -24.38 1.73 -12.10
C LEU A 111 -23.12 2.52 -12.50
N ASN A 112 -22.50 2.13 -13.62
CA ASN A 112 -21.48 2.85 -14.39
C ASN A 112 -20.38 3.60 -13.60
N ILE A 113 -19.25 2.90 -13.47
CA ILE A 113 -17.88 3.42 -13.45
C ILE A 113 -17.50 4.33 -12.27
N LYS A 114 -16.86 3.74 -11.26
CA LYS A 114 -15.61 4.32 -10.76
C LYS A 114 -14.47 3.47 -11.32
N ARG A 115 -13.63 4.06 -12.18
CA ARG A 115 -12.28 3.50 -12.43
C ARG A 115 -11.71 3.25 -11.05
N ALA A 116 -11.22 2.03 -10.81
CA ALA A 116 -10.65 1.71 -9.51
C ALA A 116 -9.56 2.77 -9.22
N ARG A 117 -9.61 3.34 -8.02
CA ARG A 117 -8.69 4.40 -7.54
C ARG A 117 -7.34 3.76 -7.23
N ARG A 118 -6.75 3.18 -8.29
CA ARG A 118 -5.53 2.34 -8.32
C ARG A 118 -4.29 3.18 -8.56
N ALA A 119 -4.45 4.43 -8.99
CA ALA A 119 -3.35 5.28 -9.42
C ALA A 119 -2.65 5.98 -8.26
N GLU A 120 -3.30 6.13 -7.11
CA GLU A 120 -2.79 6.89 -5.98
C GLU A 120 -2.14 5.97 -4.95
N VAL A 121 -0.90 6.30 -4.58
CA VAL A 121 -0.22 5.72 -3.41
C VAL A 121 -0.92 6.26 -2.17
N ASN A 122 -1.18 5.38 -1.19
CA ASN A 122 -1.89 5.73 0.03
C ASN A 122 -3.23 6.43 -0.22
N TYR A 123 -4.07 5.82 -1.06
CA TYR A 123 -5.39 6.37 -1.37
C TYR A 123 -6.24 6.53 -0.10
N LEU A 124 -6.46 5.46 0.68
CA LEU A 124 -7.09 5.50 2.00
C LEU A 124 -6.32 4.55 2.94
N PRO A 125 -5.16 4.96 3.45
CA PRO A 125 -4.34 4.10 4.31
C PRO A 125 -5.07 3.78 5.62
N ASP A 126 -4.76 2.62 6.19
CA ASP A 126 -5.22 2.26 7.54
C ASP A 126 -4.51 3.13 8.60
N PHE A 127 -5.07 3.18 9.81
CA PHE A 127 -4.44 3.91 10.90
C PHE A 127 -3.13 3.25 11.33
N PRO A 128 -2.14 4.05 11.80
CA PRO A 128 -0.91 3.52 12.37
C PRO A 128 -1.20 2.52 13.50
N GLN A 129 -0.32 1.54 13.68
CA GLN A 129 -0.51 0.50 14.69
C GLN A 129 -0.68 1.10 16.10
N GLY A 130 -1.72 0.68 16.81
CA GLY A 130 -2.04 1.16 18.15
C GLY A 130 -2.80 2.48 18.21
N HIS A 131 -3.14 3.06 17.05
CA HIS A 131 -3.93 4.29 16.96
C HIS A 131 -5.33 4.01 16.42
N ASP A 132 -6.32 4.66 17.03
CA ASP A 132 -7.68 4.75 16.53
C ASP A 132 -8.03 6.19 16.14
N ALA A 133 -9.25 6.41 15.62
CA ALA A 133 -9.71 7.74 15.22
C ALA A 133 -9.65 8.76 16.36
N SER A 134 -9.88 8.35 17.61
CA SER A 134 -9.89 9.24 18.78
C SER A 134 -8.49 9.71 19.14
N THR A 135 -7.51 8.79 19.15
CA THR A 135 -6.11 9.11 19.42
C THR A 135 -5.51 10.02 18.35
N LEU A 136 -5.86 9.80 17.08
CA LEU A 136 -5.42 10.65 15.98
C LEU A 136 -6.10 12.03 16.01
N GLU A 137 -7.36 12.12 16.45
CA GLU A 137 -8.04 13.40 16.66
C GLU A 137 -7.39 14.20 17.79
N GLN A 138 -6.96 13.55 18.88
CA GLN A 138 -6.18 14.23 19.93
C GLN A 138 -4.89 14.82 19.38
N GLN A 139 -4.15 14.07 18.55
CA GLN A 139 -2.95 14.60 17.90
C GLN A 139 -3.26 15.75 16.94
N ARG A 140 -4.41 15.74 16.25
CA ARG A 140 -4.85 16.89 15.42
C ARG A 140 -5.10 18.14 16.26
N VAL A 141 -5.70 18.00 17.45
CA VAL A 141 -5.88 19.12 18.39
C VAL A 141 -4.52 19.70 18.78
N GLU A 142 -3.56 18.85 19.15
CA GLU A 142 -2.21 19.28 19.50
C GLU A 142 -1.48 19.98 18.33
N ILE A 143 -1.70 19.55 17.09
CA ILE A 143 -1.21 20.27 15.90
C ILE A 143 -1.82 21.67 15.84
N THR A 144 -3.13 21.78 16.08
CA THR A 144 -3.85 23.05 16.03
C THR A 144 -3.31 24.04 17.08
N GLU A 145 -3.11 23.55 18.31
CA GLU A 145 -2.52 24.33 19.40
C GLU A 145 -1.10 24.77 19.08
N GLU A 146 -0.25 23.89 18.55
CA GLU A 146 1.13 24.20 18.19
C GLU A 146 1.21 25.27 17.09
N VAL A 147 0.32 25.20 16.09
CA VAL A 147 0.25 26.20 15.00
C VAL A 147 -0.22 27.57 15.50
N GLN A 148 -0.94 27.65 16.62
CA GLN A 148 -1.37 28.92 17.21
C GLN A 148 -0.29 29.61 18.04
N LYS A 149 0.81 28.93 18.39
CA LYS A 149 1.90 29.52 19.17
C LYS A 149 2.63 30.60 18.37
N ALA A 150 3.13 31.61 19.10
CA ALA A 150 3.98 32.66 18.55
C ALA A 150 5.26 32.05 17.94
N GLU A 151 5.94 31.20 18.72
CA GLU A 151 7.06 30.39 18.29
C GLU A 151 6.59 28.94 18.07
N LYS A 152 6.58 28.51 16.81
CA LYS A 152 6.02 27.21 16.40
C LYS A 152 7.14 26.18 16.31
N ASN A 153 6.97 25.02 16.91
CA ASN A 153 7.89 23.91 16.69
C ASN A 153 7.50 23.13 15.41
N LEU A 154 8.07 23.54 14.27
CA LEU A 154 7.79 22.93 12.98
C LEU A 154 8.15 21.43 12.91
N VAL A 155 9.17 20.99 13.64
CA VAL A 155 9.56 19.57 13.70
C VAL A 155 8.48 18.73 14.37
N VAL A 156 7.88 19.24 15.46
CA VAL A 156 6.77 18.57 16.15
C VAL A 156 5.52 18.57 15.28
N VAL A 157 5.22 19.69 14.60
CA VAL A 157 4.08 19.79 13.68
C VAL A 157 4.22 18.77 12.55
N ASP A 158 5.37 18.69 11.90
CA ASP A 158 5.60 17.75 10.79
C ASP A 158 5.45 16.29 11.26
N LYS A 159 6.08 15.93 12.37
CA LYS A 159 5.97 14.57 12.94
C LYS A 159 4.51 14.18 13.22
N LYS A 160 3.72 15.09 13.80
CA LYS A 160 2.29 14.84 14.07
C LYS A 160 1.47 14.84 12.79
N MET A 161 1.80 15.68 11.81
CA MET A 161 1.16 15.71 10.48
C MET A 161 1.38 14.40 9.71
N GLN A 162 2.53 13.75 9.88
CA GLN A 162 2.80 12.42 9.33
C GLN A 162 1.98 11.35 10.05
N MET A 163 1.93 11.36 11.38
CA MET A 163 1.16 10.37 12.17
C MET A 163 -0.34 10.43 11.86
N THR A 164 -0.88 11.64 11.71
CA THR A 164 -2.30 11.91 11.44
C THR A 164 -2.67 11.86 9.97
N PHE A 165 -1.75 11.48 9.08
CA PHE A 165 -1.97 11.45 7.63
C PHE A 165 -3.20 10.61 7.25
N ALA A 166 -3.38 9.43 7.85
CA ALA A 166 -4.49 8.55 7.53
C ALA A 166 -5.86 9.16 7.89
N LEU A 167 -5.97 9.80 9.06
CA LEU A 167 -7.18 10.53 9.48
C LEU A 167 -7.47 11.69 8.54
N ARG A 168 -6.47 12.54 8.29
CA ARG A 168 -6.58 13.69 7.37
C ARG A 168 -6.99 13.26 5.96
N ARG A 169 -6.38 12.19 5.44
CA ARG A 169 -6.66 11.67 4.10
C ARG A 169 -8.07 11.11 4.00
N ASN A 170 -8.54 10.41 5.04
CA ASN A 170 -9.91 9.92 5.11
C ASN A 170 -10.91 11.09 5.06
N GLU A 171 -10.70 12.13 5.88
CA GLU A 171 -11.56 13.31 5.87
C GLU A 171 -11.59 13.99 4.49
N ILE A 172 -10.44 14.24 3.87
CA ILE A 172 -10.36 14.90 2.55
C ILE A 172 -11.09 14.10 1.46
N ILE A 173 -11.04 12.77 1.51
CA ILE A 173 -11.60 11.91 0.48
C ILE A 173 -13.09 11.63 0.68
N THR A 174 -13.50 11.45 1.94
CA THR A 174 -14.84 11.00 2.31
C THR A 174 -15.77 12.16 2.59
N SER A 175 -15.25 13.26 3.14
CA SER A 175 -16.06 14.47 3.36
C SER A 175 -16.31 15.20 2.03
N SER A 176 -17.51 15.76 1.89
CA SER A 176 -17.83 16.74 0.85
C SER A 176 -17.61 18.18 1.35
N SER A 177 -16.77 18.36 2.38
CA SER A 177 -16.55 19.67 3.01
C SER A 177 -15.79 20.62 2.07
N PRO A 178 -16.17 21.91 2.01
CA PRO A 178 -15.40 22.92 1.31
C PRO A 178 -13.94 22.97 1.76
N VAL A 179 -13.03 23.32 0.85
CA VAL A 179 -11.58 23.45 1.13
C VAL A 179 -11.32 24.37 2.34
N LYS A 180 -12.13 25.43 2.50
CA LYS A 180 -12.03 26.36 3.65
C LYS A 180 -12.19 25.65 5.00
N GLU A 181 -13.12 24.70 5.11
CA GLU A 181 -13.36 23.94 6.34
C GLU A 181 -12.22 22.96 6.61
N ILE A 182 -11.77 22.25 5.57
CA ILE A 182 -10.62 21.34 5.66
C ILE A 182 -9.37 22.10 6.15
N LEU A 183 -9.09 23.26 5.58
CA LEU A 183 -7.98 24.12 5.99
C LEU A 183 -8.16 24.74 7.37
N GLY A 184 -9.40 24.86 7.87
CA GLY A 184 -9.66 25.29 9.24
C GLY A 184 -9.38 24.17 10.24
N ARG A 185 -9.73 22.93 9.89
CA ARG A 185 -9.51 21.73 10.71
C ARG A 185 -8.05 21.27 10.72
N TRP A 186 -7.33 21.51 9.62
CA TRP A 186 -5.90 21.19 9.43
C TRP A 186 -5.09 22.46 9.10
N PRO A 187 -4.90 23.38 10.07
CA PRO A 187 -4.23 24.66 9.82
C PRO A 187 -2.77 24.50 9.41
N ALA A 188 -2.10 23.42 9.82
CA ALA A 188 -0.74 23.08 9.41
C ALA A 188 -0.58 22.85 7.89
N LEU A 189 -1.65 22.57 7.14
CA LEU A 189 -1.59 22.49 5.67
C LEU A 189 -1.27 23.82 4.99
N ARG A 190 -1.40 24.94 5.71
CA ARG A 190 -1.02 26.28 5.22
C ARG A 190 0.44 26.61 5.47
N LEU A 191 1.13 25.80 6.26
CA LEU A 191 2.57 25.96 6.49
C LEU A 191 3.29 25.30 5.31
N GLU A 192 4.23 26.02 4.71
CA GLU A 192 5.09 25.42 3.69
C GLU A 192 5.94 24.32 4.35
N SER A 193 5.95 23.14 3.73
CA SER A 193 6.93 22.11 4.08
C SER A 193 8.31 22.62 3.67
N GLN A 194 9.23 22.71 4.62
CA GLN A 194 10.65 22.96 4.30
C GLN A 194 11.25 21.82 3.47
#